data_AF-G5A652-F1
#
_entry.id   AF-G5A652-F1
#
_cell.length_a   1.000
_cell.length_b   1.000
_cell.length_c   1.000
_cell.angle_alpha   90.00
_cell.angle_beta   90.00
_cell.angle_gamma   90.00
#
_symmetry.space_group_name_H-M   'P 1'
#
loop_
_entity.id
_entity.type
_entity.pdbx_description
1 polymer ?
#
loop_
_entity_poly.entity_id
_entity_poly.type
_entity_poly.pdbx_seq_one_letter_code
_entity_poly.pdbx_strand_id
1 'polypeptide(L)'
;MRAQNAVWLFAAAVGNRYARWYASFRQTLPELERRTRDTTFLCGRGGDKIRDAWRDIGPEERARLIQATPDSSFPNDTYGIMDERKAYPGQRKKTSRVTDEPMPTQPVQHDTQLQTRFAEIERVRNNYYTVLSKAQDLRIHTSYNGGSMVGIIEAAVAGAQNAVVLARIKDKPKTVEDAFSTVALRLDDVLAVPMGTAQFEPD
;
A
#
# COMPACT_ATOMS: atom_id res chain seq x y z
N MET A 1 9.61 -5.46 -14.02
CA MET A 1 8.52 -4.70 -14.66
C MET A 1 9.08 -3.34 -15.01
N ARG A 2 8.90 -2.90 -16.25
CA ARG A 2 9.52 -1.70 -16.79
C ARG A 2 8.45 -0.76 -17.31
N ALA A 3 8.66 0.54 -17.16
CA ALA A 3 7.83 1.56 -17.80
C ALA A 3 8.67 2.51 -18.66
N GLN A 4 8.12 2.87 -19.82
CA GLN A 4 8.67 3.77 -20.80
C GLN A 4 8.67 5.20 -20.25
N ASN A 5 9.57 6.05 -20.76
CA ASN A 5 9.77 7.40 -20.20
C ASN A 5 8.51 8.28 -20.19
N ALA A 6 7.60 8.17 -21.16
CA ALA A 6 6.35 8.93 -21.17
C ALA A 6 5.42 8.56 -19.99
N VAL A 7 5.47 7.32 -19.51
CA VAL A 7 4.73 6.90 -18.31
C VAL A 7 5.21 7.67 -17.08
N TRP A 8 6.52 7.89 -16.97
CA TRP A 8 7.10 8.64 -15.85
C TRP A 8 6.80 10.14 -15.94
N LEU A 9 6.80 10.70 -17.16
CA LEU A 9 6.34 12.08 -17.39
C LEU A 9 4.86 12.25 -17.03
N PHE A 10 4.03 11.29 -17.42
CA PHE A 10 2.62 11.26 -17.04
C PHE A 10 2.44 11.13 -15.52
N ALA A 11 3.22 10.28 -14.86
CA ALA A 11 3.22 10.15 -13.40
C ALA A 11 3.61 11.46 -12.69
N ALA A 12 4.55 12.23 -13.26
CA ALA A 12 4.93 13.55 -12.75
C ALA A 12 3.80 14.59 -12.90
N ALA A 13 3.02 14.53 -13.98
CA ALA A 13 1.93 15.48 -14.23
C ALA A 13 0.64 15.13 -13.46
N VAL A 14 0.19 13.88 -13.54
CA VAL A 14 -1.15 13.45 -13.09
C VAL A 14 -1.10 12.63 -11.80
N GLY A 15 0.06 12.07 -11.46
CA GLY A 15 0.21 11.20 -10.30
C GLY A 15 -0.07 11.89 -8.96
N ASN A 16 -0.30 11.09 -7.92
CA ASN A 16 -0.38 11.58 -6.54
C ASN A 16 0.99 12.09 -6.03
N ARG A 17 1.03 12.74 -4.85
CA ARG A 17 2.27 13.32 -4.29
C ARG A 17 3.46 12.35 -4.32
N TYR A 18 3.21 11.08 -3.99
CA TYR A 18 4.25 10.05 -3.97
C TYR A 18 4.73 9.66 -5.37
N ALA A 19 3.83 9.57 -6.34
CA ALA A 19 4.14 9.31 -7.74
C ALA A 19 4.97 10.43 -8.37
N ARG A 20 4.60 11.69 -8.11
CA ARG A 20 5.34 12.85 -8.60
C ARG A 20 6.75 12.90 -8.01
N TRP A 21 6.84 12.73 -6.69
CA TRP A 21 8.12 12.67 -6.00
C TRP A 21 9.01 11.57 -6.58
N TYR A 22 8.45 10.37 -6.79
CA TYR A 22 9.21 9.24 -7.34
C TYR A 22 9.66 9.48 -8.79
N ALA A 23 8.81 10.06 -9.64
CA ALA A 23 9.15 10.39 -11.03
C ALA A 23 10.30 11.41 -11.13
N SER A 24 10.43 12.33 -10.16
CA SER A 24 11.59 13.22 -10.05
C SER A 24 12.80 12.51 -9.46
N PHE A 25 12.63 11.76 -8.37
CA PHE A 25 13.72 11.06 -7.66
C PHE A 25 14.42 10.03 -8.53
N ARG A 26 13.70 9.30 -9.40
CA ARG A 26 14.32 8.28 -10.27
C ARG A 26 15.36 8.84 -11.24
N GLN A 27 15.32 10.13 -11.54
CA GLN A 27 16.31 10.78 -12.42
C GLN A 27 17.67 10.93 -11.75
N THR A 28 17.73 10.91 -10.41
CA THR A 28 18.98 11.04 -9.64
C THR A 28 19.64 9.69 -9.37
N LEU A 29 19.05 8.59 -9.83
CA LEU A 29 19.55 7.23 -9.58
C LEU A 29 20.38 6.70 -10.76
N PRO A 30 21.45 5.92 -10.49
CA PRO A 30 22.15 5.15 -11.50
C PRO A 30 21.20 4.18 -12.22
N GLU A 31 21.46 3.87 -13.49
CA GLU A 31 20.54 3.10 -14.33
C GLU A 31 20.15 1.74 -13.74
N LEU A 32 21.11 1.01 -13.15
CA LEU A 32 20.87 -0.30 -12.56
C LEU A 32 19.93 -0.23 -11.34
N GLU A 33 20.18 0.71 -10.43
CA GLU A 33 19.35 0.94 -9.25
C GLU A 33 17.96 1.46 -9.62
N ARG A 34 17.91 2.34 -10.63
CA ARG A 34 16.68 2.88 -11.20
C ARG A 34 15.78 1.77 -11.70
N ARG A 35 16.30 0.78 -12.46
CA ARG A 35 15.50 -0.34 -12.97
C ARG A 35 14.90 -1.20 -11.85
N THR A 36 15.68 -1.50 -10.81
CA THR A 36 15.22 -2.28 -9.65
C THR A 36 14.12 -1.53 -8.92
N ARG A 37 14.34 -0.25 -8.60
CA ARG A 37 13.35 0.57 -7.89
C ARG A 37 12.11 0.85 -8.73
N ASP A 38 12.27 1.10 -10.04
CA ASP A 38 11.16 1.33 -10.97
C ASP A 38 10.24 0.09 -10.96
N THR A 39 10.82 -1.12 -10.98
CA THR A 39 10.08 -2.38 -10.85
C THR A 39 9.32 -2.46 -9.53
N THR A 40 9.99 -2.19 -8.40
CA THR A 40 9.35 -2.23 -7.07
C THR A 40 8.21 -1.24 -6.96
N PHE A 41 8.40 -0.02 -7.46
CA PHE A 41 7.40 1.04 -7.44
C PHE A 41 6.17 0.67 -8.28
N LEU A 42 6.38 0.21 -9.52
CA LEU A 42 5.31 -0.19 -10.44
C LEU A 42 4.51 -1.39 -9.93
N CYS A 43 5.11 -2.27 -9.13
CA CYS A 43 4.45 -3.43 -8.52
C CYS A 43 3.77 -3.12 -7.18
N GLY A 44 4.00 -1.93 -6.60
CA GLY A 44 3.37 -1.51 -5.35
C GLY A 44 2.04 -0.80 -5.56
N ARG A 45 1.29 -0.58 -4.47
CA ARG A 45 -0.03 0.10 -4.50
C ARG A 45 -0.01 1.49 -5.13
N GLY A 46 1.13 2.18 -5.08
CA GLY A 46 1.32 3.48 -5.72
C GLY A 46 1.49 3.37 -7.25
N GLY A 47 2.17 2.32 -7.71
CA GLY A 47 2.31 1.97 -9.11
C GLY A 47 1.00 1.52 -9.73
N ASP A 48 0.21 0.68 -9.06
CA ASP A 48 -1.10 0.19 -9.53
C ASP A 48 -1.98 1.32 -10.08
N LYS A 49 -2.16 2.38 -9.28
CA LYS A 49 -2.99 3.53 -9.67
C LYS A 49 -2.47 4.27 -10.89
N ILE A 50 -1.15 4.36 -11.08
CA ILE A 50 -0.55 4.99 -12.27
C ILE A 50 -0.73 4.10 -13.48
N ARG A 51 -0.61 2.77 -13.32
CA ARG A 51 -0.83 1.81 -14.40
C ARG A 51 -2.27 1.85 -14.89
N ASP A 52 -3.23 1.99 -13.97
CA ASP A 52 -4.65 2.13 -14.32
C ASP A 52 -4.93 3.49 -14.98
N ALA A 53 -4.47 4.59 -14.38
CA ALA A 53 -4.62 5.92 -14.99
C ALA A 53 -3.99 6.02 -16.39
N TRP A 54 -2.81 5.41 -16.60
CA TRP A 54 -2.17 5.33 -17.92
C TRP A 54 -2.93 4.43 -18.90
N ARG A 55 -3.66 3.43 -18.41
CA ARG A 55 -4.56 2.61 -19.24
C ARG A 55 -5.80 3.38 -19.67
N ASP A 56 -6.26 4.33 -18.86
CA ASP A 56 -7.53 5.04 -19.06
C ASP A 56 -7.44 6.28 -19.97
N ILE A 57 -6.25 6.85 -20.22
CA ILE A 57 -6.08 8.03 -21.12
C ILE A 57 -6.40 7.78 -22.60
N GLY A 58 -6.83 6.57 -22.95
CA GLY A 58 -7.13 6.17 -24.33
C GLY A 58 -5.88 5.84 -25.17
N PRO A 59 -6.03 5.01 -26.22
CA PRO A 59 -4.91 4.52 -27.01
C PRO A 59 -4.23 5.63 -27.86
N GLU A 60 -5.00 6.61 -28.34
CA GLU A 60 -4.49 7.69 -29.21
C GLU A 60 -3.60 8.67 -28.45
N GLU A 61 -4.05 9.16 -27.30
CA GLU A 61 -3.26 10.08 -26.46
C GLU A 61 -2.03 9.36 -25.87
N ARG A 62 -2.16 8.07 -25.55
CA ARG A 62 -1.01 7.24 -25.17
C ARG A 62 0.03 7.16 -26.28
N ALA A 63 -0.38 6.89 -27.52
CA ALA A 63 0.51 6.81 -28.67
C ALA A 63 1.21 8.16 -28.91
N ARG A 64 0.47 9.27 -28.79
CA ARG A 64 1.01 10.63 -28.88
C ARG A 64 2.09 10.89 -27.82
N LEU A 65 1.84 10.53 -26.56
CA LEU A 65 2.81 10.71 -25.47
C LEU A 65 4.06 9.83 -25.63
N ILE A 66 3.89 8.59 -26.09
CA ILE A 66 5.00 7.69 -26.40
C ILE A 66 5.84 8.23 -27.56
N GLN A 67 5.21 8.71 -28.63
CA GLN A 67 5.89 9.29 -29.79
C GLN A 67 6.61 10.61 -29.44
N ALA A 68 6.04 11.43 -28.56
CA ALA A 68 6.67 12.66 -28.07
C ALA A 68 7.91 12.39 -27.20
N THR A 69 8.04 11.18 -26.63
CA THR A 69 9.19 10.78 -25.82
C THR A 69 9.79 9.47 -26.33
N PRO A 70 10.52 9.48 -27.46
CA PRO A 70 11.10 8.26 -28.01
C PRO A 70 12.01 7.57 -27.00
N ASP A 71 11.76 6.28 -26.76
CA ASP A 71 12.58 5.45 -25.88
C ASP A 71 12.97 4.20 -26.66
N SER A 72 14.17 4.22 -27.26
CA SER A 72 14.70 3.13 -28.09
C SER A 72 14.88 1.81 -27.33
N SER A 73 14.75 1.85 -26.00
CA SER A 73 14.89 0.71 -25.13
C SER A 73 13.57 -0.03 -24.84
N PHE A 74 12.46 0.45 -25.43
CA PHE A 74 11.12 -0.13 -25.34
C PHE A 74 10.62 -0.62 -26.72
N PRO A 75 10.01 -1.82 -26.80
CA PRO A 75 9.39 -2.29 -28.05
C PRO A 75 8.17 -1.44 -28.44
N ASN A 76 7.99 -1.21 -29.75
CA ASN A 76 6.89 -0.38 -30.29
C ASN A 76 5.48 -0.94 -30.03
N ASP A 77 5.35 -2.22 -29.66
CA ASP A 77 4.08 -2.92 -29.43
C ASP A 77 3.60 -2.90 -27.98
N THR A 78 4.39 -2.29 -27.08
CA THR A 78 4.05 -2.25 -25.66
C THR A 78 3.28 -0.95 -25.36
N TYR A 79 2.22 -1.03 -24.56
CA TYR A 79 1.45 0.13 -24.07
C TYR A 79 2.25 1.06 -23.13
N GLY A 80 3.57 1.18 -23.28
CA GLY A 80 4.46 1.93 -22.40
C GLY A 80 4.78 1.26 -21.06
N ILE A 81 4.12 0.15 -20.70
CA ILE A 81 4.40 -0.61 -19.47
C ILE A 81 4.54 -2.09 -19.84
N MET A 82 5.71 -2.67 -19.54
CA MET A 82 6.04 -4.06 -19.84
C MET A 82 6.33 -4.82 -18.54
N ASP A 83 5.66 -5.94 -18.29
CA ASP A 83 6.17 -6.89 -17.29
C ASP A 83 7.16 -7.83 -17.97
N GLU A 84 8.45 -7.56 -17.78
CA GLU A 84 9.55 -8.41 -18.28
C GLU A 84 9.48 -9.84 -17.72
N ARG A 85 8.71 -10.09 -16.65
CA ARG A 85 8.42 -11.46 -16.16
C ARG A 85 7.40 -12.21 -17.03
N LYS A 86 6.70 -11.51 -17.94
CA LYS A 86 5.60 -12.04 -18.76
C LYS A 86 5.78 -11.93 -20.29
N ALA A 87 6.86 -11.38 -20.82
CA ALA A 87 7.02 -11.17 -22.28
C ALA A 87 8.32 -11.83 -22.79
N TYR A 88 8.37 -12.76 -23.76
CA TYR A 88 7.42 -13.23 -24.80
C TYR A 88 7.60 -14.76 -25.10
N PRO A 89 6.53 -15.55 -25.34
CA PRO A 89 6.58 -16.66 -26.28
C PRO A 89 6.05 -16.15 -27.64
N GLY A 90 6.90 -16.17 -28.67
CA GLY A 90 6.50 -15.76 -30.01
C GLY A 90 5.26 -16.51 -30.51
N GLN A 91 4.44 -15.76 -31.25
CA GLN A 91 3.44 -16.24 -32.22
C GLN A 91 3.27 -17.76 -32.32
N ARG A 92 2.18 -18.27 -31.74
CA ARG A 92 1.46 -19.39 -32.37
C ARG A 92 -0.03 -19.10 -32.35
N LYS A 93 -0.55 -18.71 -33.52
CA LYS A 93 -1.87 -19.18 -33.93
C LYS A 93 -1.84 -20.71 -33.80
N LYS A 94 -2.40 -21.25 -32.73
CA LYS A 94 -2.77 -22.66 -32.69
C LYS A 94 -4.28 -22.71 -32.74
N THR A 95 -4.73 -22.94 -33.97
CA THR A 95 -5.97 -23.65 -34.28
C THR A 95 -6.24 -24.73 -33.25
N SER A 96 -7.47 -24.74 -32.78
CA SER A 96 -8.09 -25.78 -31.97
C SER A 96 -7.68 -27.15 -32.49
N ARG A 97 -6.88 -27.87 -31.70
CA ARG A 97 -6.83 -29.33 -31.79
C ARG A 97 -6.72 -29.86 -30.37
N VAL A 98 -7.86 -30.39 -29.94
CA VAL A 98 -8.00 -31.23 -28.76
C VAL A 98 -7.03 -32.39 -28.93
N THR A 99 -6.08 -32.49 -28.03
CA THR A 99 -5.43 -33.76 -27.71
C THR A 99 -5.37 -33.82 -26.19
N ASP A 100 -6.21 -34.69 -25.64
CA ASP A 100 -6.22 -35.07 -24.23
C ASP A 100 -4.88 -35.72 -23.88
N GLU A 101 -4.02 -35.01 -23.16
CA GLU A 101 -3.09 -35.63 -22.23
C GLU A 101 -3.06 -34.84 -20.92
N PRO A 102 -3.23 -35.49 -19.76
CA PRO A 102 -3.29 -34.82 -18.47
C PRO A 102 -1.88 -34.39 -18.03
N MET A 103 -1.64 -33.09 -18.04
CA MET A 103 -0.47 -32.49 -17.39
C MET A 103 -0.59 -32.66 -15.87
N PRO A 104 0.49 -33.03 -15.14
CA PRO A 104 0.42 -33.12 -13.69
C PRO A 104 0.29 -31.70 -13.12
N THR A 105 -0.92 -31.37 -12.68
CA THR A 105 -1.24 -30.16 -11.93
C THR A 105 -0.45 -30.16 -10.64
N GLN A 106 0.73 -29.51 -10.61
CA GLN A 106 1.34 -29.15 -9.33
C GLN A 106 0.41 -28.13 -8.66
N PRO A 107 -0.17 -28.45 -7.50
CA PRO A 107 -1.23 -27.64 -6.92
C PRO A 107 -0.63 -26.41 -6.25
N VAL A 108 -1.12 -25.21 -6.58
CA VAL A 108 -1.58 -24.10 -5.70
C VAL A 108 -0.71 -23.66 -4.48
N GLN A 109 0.45 -24.26 -4.22
CA GLN A 109 1.21 -24.11 -2.97
C GLN A 109 1.80 -22.72 -2.75
N HIS A 110 2.17 -22.01 -3.82
CA HIS A 110 2.71 -20.66 -3.74
C HIS A 110 1.66 -19.64 -3.27
N ASP A 111 0.40 -19.77 -3.70
CA ASP A 111 -0.68 -18.89 -3.26
C ASP A 111 -1.01 -19.12 -1.77
N THR A 112 -0.98 -20.38 -1.32
CA THR A 112 -1.20 -20.73 0.10
C THR A 112 -0.12 -20.16 1.00
N GLN A 113 1.15 -20.17 0.59
CA GLN A 113 2.24 -19.56 1.36
C GLN A 113 2.10 -18.05 1.46
N LEU A 114 1.75 -17.37 0.36
CA LEU A 114 1.56 -15.92 0.35
C LEU A 114 0.36 -15.51 1.23
N GLN A 115 -0.76 -16.21 1.13
CA GLN A 115 -1.92 -15.96 2.01
C GLN A 115 -1.57 -16.16 3.48
N THR A 116 -0.81 -17.20 3.80
CA THR A 116 -0.34 -17.46 5.16
C THR A 116 0.54 -16.32 5.67
N ARG A 117 1.46 -15.81 4.85
CA ARG A 117 2.31 -14.66 5.19
C ARG A 117 1.51 -13.38 5.38
N PHE A 118 0.49 -13.12 4.55
CA PHE A 118 -0.39 -11.97 4.76
C PHE A 118 -1.17 -12.06 6.06
N ALA A 119 -1.74 -13.23 6.37
CA ALA A 119 -2.43 -13.46 7.64
C ALA A 119 -1.48 -13.29 8.84
N GLU A 120 -0.24 -13.75 8.73
CA GLU A 120 0.80 -13.58 9.75
C GLU A 120 1.12 -12.09 9.97
N ILE A 121 1.32 -11.33 8.89
CA ILE A 121 1.58 -9.88 8.96
C ILE A 121 0.39 -9.14 9.56
N GLU A 122 -0.85 -9.47 9.18
CA GLU A 122 -2.05 -8.88 9.77
C GLU A 122 -2.13 -9.14 11.27
N ARG A 123 -1.84 -10.38 11.72
CA ARG A 123 -1.81 -10.72 13.14
C ARG A 123 -0.75 -9.92 13.89
N VAL A 124 0.47 -9.86 13.36
CA VAL A 124 1.57 -9.09 13.98
C VAL A 124 1.23 -7.62 14.07
N ARG A 125 0.66 -7.04 13.00
CA ARG A 125 0.23 -5.64 12.98
C ARG A 125 -0.87 -5.36 14.00
N ASN A 126 -1.87 -6.25 14.13
CA ASN A 126 -2.92 -6.12 15.14
C ASN A 126 -2.34 -6.15 16.55
N ASN A 127 -1.40 -7.06 16.81
CA ASN A 127 -0.72 -7.16 18.11
C ASN A 127 0.10 -5.90 18.40
N TYR A 128 0.85 -5.40 17.42
CA TYR A 128 1.65 -4.19 17.55
C TYR A 128 0.80 -3.00 18.02
N TYR A 129 -0.31 -2.69 17.32
CA TYR A 129 -1.16 -1.56 17.71
C TYR A 129 -1.92 -1.80 19.03
N THR A 130 -2.22 -3.06 19.36
CA THR A 130 -2.80 -3.39 20.67
C THR A 130 -1.81 -3.08 21.81
N VAL A 131 -0.55 -3.49 21.67
CA VAL A 131 0.51 -3.19 22.65
C VAL A 131 0.78 -1.69 22.71
N LEU A 132 0.82 -1.02 21.55
CA LEU A 132 1.07 0.41 21.49
C LEU A 132 -0.04 1.22 22.15
N SER A 133 -1.30 0.80 22.04
CA SER A 133 -2.42 1.45 22.74
C SER A 133 -2.25 1.33 24.26
N LYS A 134 -1.98 0.13 24.78
CA LYS A 134 -1.68 -0.09 26.21
C LYS A 134 -0.48 0.73 26.70
N ALA A 135 0.53 0.90 25.86
CA ALA A 135 1.67 1.73 26.20
C ALA A 135 1.29 3.22 26.33
N GLN A 136 0.32 3.72 25.56
CA GLN A 136 -0.19 5.07 25.74
C GLN A 136 -1.03 5.20 27.00
N ASP A 137 -1.82 4.19 27.35
CA ASP A 137 -2.58 4.18 28.61
C ASP A 137 -1.63 4.30 29.81
N LEU A 138 -0.54 3.52 29.83
CA LEU A 138 0.51 3.64 30.84
C LEU A 138 1.18 5.01 30.83
N ARG A 139 1.37 5.60 29.65
CA ARG A 139 1.98 6.93 29.51
C ARG A 139 1.08 8.05 30.02
N ILE A 140 -0.24 7.88 29.95
CA ILE A 140 -1.21 8.77 30.59
C ILE A 140 -1.02 8.72 32.10
N HIS A 141 -0.97 7.52 32.69
CA HIS A 141 -0.76 7.36 34.14
C HIS A 141 0.58 7.95 34.61
N THR A 142 1.68 7.65 33.92
CA THR A 142 2.99 8.18 34.32
C THR A 142 3.08 9.69 34.12
N SER A 143 2.45 10.26 33.10
CA SER A 143 2.39 11.71 32.90
C SER A 143 1.51 12.39 33.95
N TYR A 144 0.42 11.75 34.36
CA TYR A 144 -0.44 12.23 35.45
C TYR A 144 0.30 12.27 36.78
N ASN A 145 0.94 11.16 37.17
CA ASN A 145 1.77 11.08 38.38
C ASN A 145 2.96 12.06 38.33
N GLY A 146 3.50 12.33 37.14
CA GLY A 146 4.53 13.33 36.92
C GLY A 146 4.04 14.79 36.83
N GLY A 147 2.73 15.05 36.96
CA GLY A 147 2.14 16.40 36.84
C GLY A 147 2.20 17.01 35.44
N SER A 148 2.42 16.21 34.39
CA SER A 148 2.58 16.66 33.00
C SER A 148 1.27 16.54 32.21
N MET A 149 0.49 17.62 32.20
CA MET A 149 -0.75 17.68 31.39
C MET A 149 -0.47 17.56 29.89
N VAL A 150 0.65 18.11 29.41
CA VAL A 150 1.08 17.95 28.00
C VAL A 150 1.32 16.47 27.67
N GLY A 151 1.99 15.74 28.56
CA GLY A 151 2.23 14.30 28.39
C GLY A 151 0.95 13.47 28.33
N ILE A 152 -0.06 13.83 29.13
CA ILE A 152 -1.40 13.22 29.08
C ILE A 152 -2.05 13.45 27.72
N ILE A 153 -2.05 14.70 27.22
CA ILE A 153 -2.67 15.05 25.94
C ILE A 153 -1.96 14.34 24.78
N GLU A 154 -0.62 14.35 24.75
CA GLU A 154 0.16 13.66 23.72
C GLU A 154 -0.12 12.15 23.69
N ALA A 155 -0.15 11.51 24.87
CA ALA A 155 -0.45 10.10 24.99
C ALA A 155 -1.89 9.77 24.58
N ALA A 156 -2.87 10.57 24.99
CA ALA A 156 -4.28 10.39 24.59
C ALA A 156 -4.47 10.55 23.08
N VAL A 157 -3.84 11.54 22.45
CA VAL A 157 -3.88 11.73 20.99
C VAL A 157 -3.23 10.56 20.26
N ALA A 158 -2.08 10.09 20.73
CA ALA A 158 -1.42 8.91 20.16
C ALA A 158 -2.29 7.64 20.34
N GLY A 159 -2.94 7.49 21.50
CA GLY A 159 -3.91 6.42 21.77
C GLY A 159 -5.08 6.46 20.80
N ALA A 160 -5.66 7.64 20.56
CA ALA A 160 -6.77 7.83 19.62
C ALA A 160 -6.37 7.47 18.18
N GLN A 161 -5.17 7.85 17.74
CA GLN A 161 -4.65 7.47 16.42
C GLN A 161 -4.51 5.94 16.30
N ASN A 162 -3.99 5.28 17.34
CA ASN A 162 -3.87 3.82 17.37
C ASN A 162 -5.24 3.13 17.36
N ALA A 163 -6.22 3.65 18.10
CA ALA A 163 -7.60 3.18 18.13
C ALA A 163 -8.26 3.24 16.74
N VAL A 164 -8.08 4.34 16.00
CA VAL A 164 -8.57 4.48 14.62
C VAL A 164 -7.91 3.44 13.71
N VAL A 165 -6.61 3.19 13.87
CA VAL A 165 -5.93 2.15 13.08
C VAL A 165 -6.47 0.77 13.45
N LEU A 166 -6.62 0.45 14.74
CA LEU A 166 -7.18 -0.82 15.24
C LEU A 166 -8.58 -1.08 14.70
N ALA A 167 -9.47 -0.08 14.71
CA ALA A 167 -10.81 -0.18 14.13
C ALA A 167 -10.76 -0.70 12.68
N ARG A 168 -9.84 -0.16 11.88
CA ARG A 168 -9.73 -0.51 10.46
C ARG A 168 -9.12 -1.89 10.24
N ILE A 169 -8.16 -2.30 11.06
CA ILE A 169 -7.34 -3.50 10.80
C ILE A 169 -7.85 -4.74 11.53
N LYS A 170 -8.43 -4.56 12.71
CA LYS A 170 -8.87 -5.64 13.59
C LYS A 170 -10.35 -5.92 13.42
N ASP A 171 -11.18 -4.88 13.43
CA ASP A 171 -12.64 -5.06 13.39
C ASP A 171 -13.18 -5.11 11.96
N LYS A 172 -12.40 -4.61 10.98
CA LYS A 172 -12.64 -4.72 9.53
C LYS A 172 -14.11 -4.40 9.16
N PRO A 173 -14.60 -3.19 9.50
CA PRO A 173 -15.97 -2.78 9.23
C PRO A 173 -16.29 -2.86 7.73
N LYS A 174 -17.50 -3.30 7.40
CA LYS A 174 -17.93 -3.53 6.01
C LYS A 174 -18.66 -2.33 5.41
N THR A 175 -19.25 -1.49 6.26
CA THR A 175 -20.00 -0.29 5.87
C THR A 175 -19.36 0.96 6.48
N VAL A 176 -19.76 2.14 6.01
CA VAL A 176 -19.26 3.42 6.52
C VAL A 176 -19.81 3.67 7.94
N GLU A 177 -21.08 3.32 8.17
CA GLU A 177 -21.75 3.42 9.46
C GLU A 177 -21.11 2.51 10.51
N ASP A 178 -20.77 1.27 10.14
CA ASP A 178 -20.04 0.36 11.02
C ASP A 178 -18.64 0.87 11.32
N ALA A 179 -17.97 1.47 10.32
CA ALA A 179 -16.64 2.02 10.48
C ALA A 179 -16.64 3.20 11.45
N PHE A 180 -17.63 4.09 11.33
CA PHE A 180 -17.82 5.20 12.25
C PHE A 180 -18.08 4.69 13.68
N SER A 181 -19.02 3.75 13.85
CA SER A 181 -19.39 3.21 15.15
C SER A 181 -18.22 2.49 15.83
N THR A 182 -17.46 1.70 15.07
CA THR A 182 -16.27 0.99 15.57
C THR A 182 -15.19 1.97 16.03
N VAL A 183 -14.94 3.03 15.25
CA VAL A 183 -13.98 4.06 15.64
C VAL A 183 -14.45 4.78 16.90
N ALA A 184 -15.73 5.17 16.96
CA ALA A 184 -16.29 5.85 18.12
C ALA A 184 -16.15 5.02 19.40
N LEU A 185 -16.48 3.73 19.37
CA LEU A 185 -16.31 2.82 20.51
C LEU A 185 -14.85 2.75 21.00
N ARG A 186 -13.89 2.59 20.09
CA ARG A 186 -12.48 2.54 20.49
C ARG A 186 -11.94 3.88 20.99
N LEU A 187 -12.49 4.99 20.52
CA LEU A 187 -12.12 6.32 21.03
C LEU A 187 -12.69 6.54 22.44
N ASP A 188 -13.89 6.03 22.72
CA ASP A 188 -14.48 6.04 24.06
C ASP A 188 -13.58 5.30 25.06
N ASP A 189 -13.10 4.10 24.69
CA ASP A 189 -12.13 3.34 25.51
C ASP A 189 -10.86 4.17 25.82
N VAL A 190 -10.31 4.88 24.83
CA VAL A 190 -9.10 5.71 25.01
C VAL A 190 -9.38 6.90 25.92
N LEU A 191 -10.53 7.57 25.77
CA LEU A 191 -10.89 8.74 26.57
C LEU A 191 -11.30 8.36 28.00
N ALA A 192 -11.79 7.14 28.21
CA ALA A 192 -12.09 6.62 29.55
C ALA A 192 -10.83 6.56 30.44
N VAL A 193 -9.65 6.30 29.87
CA VAL A 193 -8.40 6.19 30.63
C VAL A 193 -8.01 7.50 31.34
N PRO A 194 -7.84 8.65 30.66
CA PRO A 194 -7.51 9.91 31.34
C PRO A 194 -8.67 10.38 32.22
N MET A 195 -9.94 10.16 31.82
CA MET A 195 -11.10 10.51 32.65
C MET A 195 -11.15 9.73 33.97
N GLY A 196 -10.81 8.44 33.94
CA GLY A 196 -10.72 7.59 35.14
C GLY A 196 -9.49 7.93 35.97
N THR A 197 -8.34 8.18 35.33
CA THR A 197 -7.10 8.54 36.02
C THR A 197 -7.26 9.82 36.85
N ALA A 198 -7.93 10.83 36.29
CA ALA A 198 -8.16 12.11 36.96
C ALA A 198 -9.13 12.04 38.16
N GLN A 199 -9.79 10.90 38.41
CA GLN A 199 -10.66 10.72 39.59
C GLN A 199 -9.89 10.43 40.88
N PHE A 200 -8.60 10.12 40.77
CA PHE A 200 -7.74 9.77 41.90
C PHE A 200 -6.62 10.78 42.02
N GLU A 201 -6.11 10.99 43.24
CA GLU A 201 -4.92 11.81 43.43
C GLU A 201 -3.71 11.13 42.74
N PRO A 202 -2.75 11.91 42.22
CA PRO A 202 -1.50 11.35 41.71
C PRO A 202 -0.77 10.57 42.82
N ASP A 203 -0.18 9.43 42.46
CA ASP A 203 0.58 8.59 43.40
C ASP A 203 1.86 9.26 43.94
#